data_AF-A0A842Y8W6-F1
#
_entry.id   AF-A0A842Y8W6-F1
#
_cell.length_a   1.000
_cell.length_b   1.000
_cell.length_c   1.000
_cell.angle_alpha   90.00
_cell.angle_beta   90.00
_cell.angle_gamma   90.00
#
_symmetry.space_group_name_H-M   'P 1'
#
loop_
_entity.id
_entity.type
_entity.pdbx_description
1 polymer ?
#
loop_
_entity_poly.entity_id
_entity_poly.type
_entity_poly.pdbx_seq_one_letter_code
_entity_poly.pdbx_strand_id
1 'polypeptide(L)'
;MGIISEIPELKESIFTVAEESLKIARAEGIELDEEYLRKSMLSALEKGYEHKTSMLLDLINNRKTEIDFLNGKIIELGKKHNIQTPLNLLIYGVIKALESG
;
A
#
# COMPACT_ATOMS: atom_id res chain seq x y z
N MET A 1 -0.54 -7.04 -10.87
CA MET A 1 0.15 -7.49 -9.64
C MET A 1 1.09 -8.69 -9.86
N GLY A 2 0.99 -9.42 -10.98
CA GLY A 2 1.75 -10.66 -11.22
C GLY A 2 3.27 -10.58 -11.00
N ILE A 3 3.94 -9.56 -11.55
CA ILE A 3 5.40 -9.38 -11.39
C ILE A 3 5.79 -9.18 -9.92
N ILE A 4 4.94 -8.56 -9.11
CA ILE A 4 5.23 -8.31 -7.69
C ILE A 4 5.28 -9.62 -6.90
N SER A 5 4.40 -10.58 -7.24
CA SER A 5 4.37 -11.90 -6.60
C SER A 5 5.57 -12.77 -6.97
N GLU A 6 6.20 -12.52 -8.12
CA GLU A 6 7.35 -13.27 -8.64
C GLU A 6 8.69 -12.78 -8.08
N ILE A 7 8.77 -11.54 -7.59
CA ILE A 7 9.98 -10.96 -6.99
C ILE A 7 9.87 -11.07 -5.46
N PRO A 8 10.66 -11.97 -4.81
CA PRO A 8 10.56 -12.22 -3.38
C PRO A 8 10.67 -10.95 -2.52
N GLU A 9 11.56 -10.05 -2.87
CA GLU A 9 11.81 -8.79 -2.15
C GLU A 9 10.58 -7.86 -2.19
N LEU A 10 9.86 -7.81 -3.33
CA LEU A 10 8.63 -7.01 -3.45
C LEU A 10 7.47 -7.67 -2.71
N LYS A 11 7.41 -9.01 -2.72
CA LYS A 11 6.42 -9.77 -1.95
C LYS A 11 6.58 -9.52 -0.46
N GLU A 12 7.81 -9.55 0.06
CA GLU A 12 8.08 -9.21 1.46
C GLU A 12 7.73 -7.75 1.77
N SER A 13 8.12 -6.83 0.88
CA SER A 13 7.83 -5.39 1.06
C SER A 13 6.33 -5.10 1.19
N ILE A 14 5.46 -5.81 0.48
CA ILE A 14 4.01 -5.66 0.63
C ILE A 14 3.54 -5.99 2.06
N PHE A 15 4.06 -7.07 2.65
CA PHE A 15 3.70 -7.41 4.02
C PHE A 15 4.15 -6.33 4.99
N THR A 16 5.36 -5.78 4.81
CA THR A 16 5.85 -4.67 5.64
C THR A 16 5.00 -3.39 5.49
N VAL A 17 4.57 -3.05 4.26
CA VAL A 17 3.64 -1.92 4.02
C VAL A 17 2.31 -2.12 4.78
N ALA A 18 1.80 -3.34 4.79
CA ALA A 18 0.58 -3.68 5.52
C ALA A 18 0.79 -3.65 7.04
N GLU A 19 1.93 -4.12 7.54
CA GLU A 19 2.29 -4.06 8.95
C GLU A 19 2.38 -2.61 9.47
N GLU A 20 2.96 -1.70 8.67
CA GLU A 20 2.93 -0.26 8.99
C GLU A 20 1.49 0.23 9.16
N SER A 21 0.61 -0.11 8.21
CA SER A 21 -0.81 0.26 8.25
C SER A 21 -1.56 -0.35 9.43
N LEU A 22 -1.25 -1.60 9.80
CA LEU A 22 -1.83 -2.30 10.95
C LEU A 22 -1.45 -1.65 12.28
N LYS A 23 -0.21 -1.19 12.43
CA LYS A 23 0.22 -0.44 13.62
C LYS A 23 -0.58 0.85 13.76
N ILE A 24 -0.86 1.54 12.66
CA ILE A 24 -1.72 2.73 12.64
C ILE A 24 -3.16 2.38 13.02
N ALA A 25 -3.74 1.34 12.42
CA ALA A 25 -5.10 0.91 12.71
C ALA A 25 -5.30 0.61 14.20
N ARG A 26 -4.36 -0.11 14.82
CA ARG A 26 -4.36 -0.36 16.26
C ARG A 26 -4.31 0.93 17.09
N ALA A 27 -3.47 1.88 16.71
CA ALA A 27 -3.36 3.17 17.41
C ALA A 27 -4.64 4.03 17.27
N GLU A 28 -5.42 3.83 16.20
CA GLU A 28 -6.76 4.40 16.03
C GLU A 28 -7.88 3.59 16.72
N GLY A 29 -7.55 2.51 17.44
CA GLY A 29 -8.52 1.67 18.15
C GLY A 29 -9.29 0.70 17.24
N ILE A 30 -8.78 0.42 16.05
CA ILE A 30 -9.38 -0.53 15.10
C ILE A 30 -8.75 -1.90 15.31
N GLU A 31 -9.55 -2.86 15.73
CA GLU A 31 -9.14 -4.27 15.80
C GLU A 31 -9.24 -4.92 14.42
N LEU A 32 -8.13 -5.49 13.97
CA LEU A 32 -8.04 -6.22 12.70
C LEU A 32 -7.45 -7.59 12.96
N ASP A 33 -8.07 -8.62 12.37
CA ASP A 33 -7.52 -9.97 12.35
C ASP A 33 -6.34 -10.02 11.37
N GLU A 34 -5.13 -10.08 11.93
CA GLU A 34 -3.88 -10.13 11.16
C GLU A 34 -3.78 -11.38 10.29
N GLU A 35 -4.30 -12.51 10.75
CA GLU A 35 -4.24 -13.77 10.02
C GLU A 35 -5.16 -13.69 8.80
N TYR A 36 -6.37 -13.16 8.99
CA TYR A 36 -7.28 -12.88 7.89
C TYR A 36 -6.69 -11.89 6.88
N LEU A 37 -6.07 -10.80 7.36
CA LEU A 37 -5.42 -9.82 6.48
C LEU A 37 -4.31 -10.47 5.66
N ARG A 38 -3.43 -11.25 6.31
CA ARG A 38 -2.32 -11.94 5.64
C ARG A 38 -2.82 -12.91 4.59
N LYS A 39 -3.85 -13.71 4.87
CA LYS A 39 -4.49 -14.61 3.90
C LYS A 39 -5.10 -13.84 2.73
N SER A 40 -5.76 -12.72 3.02
CA SER A 40 -6.38 -11.87 1.99
C SER A 40 -5.34 -11.26 1.06
N MET A 41 -4.21 -10.79 1.60
CA MET A 41 -3.10 -10.27 0.81
C MET A 41 -2.45 -11.36 -0.06
N LEU A 42 -2.22 -12.56 0.48
CA LEU A 42 -1.71 -13.69 -0.31
C LEU A 42 -2.67 -14.03 -1.45
N SER A 43 -3.97 -14.08 -1.19
CA SER A 43 -4.97 -14.34 -2.23
C SER A 43 -4.99 -13.23 -3.31
N ALA A 44 -4.83 -11.97 -2.91
CA ALA A 44 -4.75 -10.85 -3.85
C ALA A 44 -3.49 -10.92 -4.74
N LEU A 45 -2.36 -11.34 -4.17
CA LEU A 45 -1.11 -11.55 -4.89
C LEU A 45 -1.20 -12.70 -5.91
N GLU A 46 -1.90 -13.78 -5.56
CA GLU A 46 -2.13 -14.92 -6.46
C GLU A 46 -3.11 -14.58 -7.59
N LYS A 47 -4.20 -13.88 -7.29
CA LYS A 47 -5.23 -13.51 -8.28
C LYS A 47 -4.83 -12.33 -9.16
N GLY A 48 -3.91 -11.49 -8.70
CA GLY A 48 -3.56 -10.24 -9.35
C GLY A 48 -2.67 -10.36 -10.59
N TYR A 49 -2.47 -11.56 -11.15
CA TYR A 49 -1.58 -11.80 -12.28
C TYR A 49 -1.97 -10.95 -13.51
N GLU A 50 -3.26 -10.88 -13.83
CA GLU A 50 -3.78 -10.12 -14.98
C GLU A 50 -4.39 -8.76 -14.62
N HIS A 51 -4.51 -8.43 -13.32
CA HIS A 51 -5.17 -7.21 -12.89
C HIS A 51 -4.22 -6.02 -12.83
N LYS A 52 -4.52 -4.99 -13.65
CA LYS A 52 -4.02 -3.62 -13.48
C LYS A 52 -4.77 -2.95 -12.34
N THR A 53 -4.04 -2.32 -11.42
CA THR A 53 -4.64 -1.55 -10.32
C THR A 53 -5.26 -0.26 -10.85
N SER A 54 -6.28 0.27 -10.14
CA SER A 54 -6.93 1.55 -10.45
C SER A 54 -5.91 2.67 -10.62
N MET A 55 -5.00 2.82 -9.65
CA MET A 55 -3.96 3.85 -9.69
C MET A 55 -3.02 3.72 -10.90
N LEU A 56 -2.68 2.50 -11.34
CA LEU A 56 -1.89 2.32 -12.56
C LEU A 56 -2.67 2.80 -13.79
N LEU A 57 -3.97 2.51 -13.85
CA LEU A 57 -4.83 3.00 -14.93
C LEU A 57 -4.95 4.53 -14.91
N ASP A 58 -5.01 5.14 -13.72
CA ASP A 58 -5.04 6.60 -13.60
C ASP A 58 -3.75 7.24 -14.11
N LEU A 59 -2.58 6.69 -13.76
CA LEU A 59 -1.30 7.13 -14.32
C LEU A 59 -1.26 6.99 -15.85
N ILE A 60 -1.68 5.84 -16.40
CA ILE A 60 -1.72 5.63 -17.86
C ILE A 60 -2.64 6.64 -18.56
N ASN A 61 -3.72 7.06 -17.90
CA ASN A 61 -4.70 7.99 -18.46
C ASN A 61 -4.45 9.46 -18.05
N ASN A 62 -3.30 9.78 -17.45
CA ASN A 62 -2.96 11.11 -16.94
C ASN A 62 -4.04 11.72 -16.02
N ARG A 63 -4.62 10.87 -15.16
CA ARG A 63 -5.58 11.27 -14.13
C ARG A 63 -4.91 11.31 -12.77
N LYS A 64 -5.44 12.16 -11.88
CA LYS A 64 -5.05 12.17 -10.48
C LYS A 64 -5.40 10.82 -9.84
N THR A 65 -4.45 10.23 -9.12
CA THR A 65 -4.62 8.96 -8.41
C THR A 65 -5.21 9.21 -7.00
N GLU A 66 -5.58 8.11 -6.35
CA GLU A 66 -6.05 8.09 -4.96
C GLU A 66 -4.90 8.02 -3.92
N ILE A 67 -3.64 8.22 -4.32
CA ILE A 67 -2.46 8.05 -3.44
C ILE A 67 -2.53 8.90 -2.15
N ASP A 68 -3.10 10.11 -2.24
CA ASP A 68 -3.28 11.04 -1.11
C ASP A 68 -4.21 10.45 -0.04
N PHE A 69 -5.21 9.66 -0.43
CA PHE A 69 -6.19 9.06 0.48
C PHE A 69 -5.78 7.68 0.96
N LEU A 70 -4.88 6.99 0.24
CA LEU A 70 -4.33 5.69 0.64
C LEU A 70 -3.07 5.88 1.50
N ASN A 71 -1.88 5.77 0.90
CA ASN A 71 -0.62 5.89 1.63
C ASN A 71 -0.47 7.26 2.30
N GLY A 72 -0.98 8.33 1.67
CA GLY A 72 -0.99 9.68 2.25
C GLY A 72 -1.69 9.72 3.62
N LYS A 73 -2.83 9.04 3.76
CA LYS A 73 -3.56 8.99 5.03
C LYS A 73 -2.83 8.17 6.09
N ILE A 74 -2.21 7.06 5.70
CA ILE A 74 -1.38 6.24 6.62
C ILE A 74 -0.19 7.05 7.14
N ILE A 75 0.46 7.85 6.30
CA ILE A 75 1.57 8.73 6.69
C ILE A 75 1.09 9.82 7.67
N GLU A 76 -0.04 10.45 7.38
CA GLU A 76 -0.65 11.47 8.25
C GLU A 76 -0.94 10.91 9.65
N LEU A 77 -1.62 9.77 9.71
CA LEU A 77 -1.96 9.10 10.97
C LEU A 77 -0.72 8.55 11.69
N GLY A 78 0.29 8.08 10.96
CA GLY A 78 1.58 7.70 11.52
C GLY A 78 2.26 8.86 12.25
N LYS A 79 2.27 10.05 11.66
CA LYS A 79 2.78 11.26 12.32
C LYS A 79 1.99 11.59 13.59
N LYS A 80 0.65 11.51 13.54
CA LYS A 80 -0.23 11.75 14.71
C LYS A 80 0.12 10.84 15.88
N HIS A 81 0.45 9.58 15.62
CA HIS A 81 0.75 8.57 16.64
C HIS A 81 2.23 8.32 16.91
N ASN A 82 3.13 9.09 16.30
CA ASN A 82 4.59 8.85 16.33
C ASN A 82 4.99 7.44 15.88
N ILE A 83 4.30 6.89 14.89
CA ILE A 83 4.60 5.60 14.26
C ILE A 83 5.22 5.83 12.89
N GLN A 84 6.37 5.21 12.66
CA GLN A 84 7.08 5.31 11.38
C GLN A 84 6.38 4.52 10.27
N THR A 85 6.30 5.12 9.09
CA THR A 85 5.66 4.56 7.89
C THR A 85 6.57 4.67 6.65
N PRO A 86 7.84 4.21 6.72
CA PRO A 86 8.84 4.47 5.68
C PRO A 86 8.49 3.90 4.31
N LEU A 87 7.91 2.70 4.22
CA LEU A 87 7.56 2.12 2.93
C LEU A 87 6.31 2.78 2.34
N ASN A 88 5.32 3.12 3.18
CA ASN A 88 4.20 3.94 2.73
C ASN A 88 4.66 5.30 2.20
N LEU A 89 5.65 5.94 2.85
CA LEU A 89 6.24 7.19 2.40
C LEU A 89 6.98 7.05 1.06
N LEU A 90 7.75 5.98 0.88
CA LEU A 90 8.43 5.70 -0.38
C LEU A 90 7.43 5.53 -1.52
N ILE A 91 6.40 4.70 -1.33
CA ILE A 91 5.35 4.46 -2.34
C ILE A 91 4.63 5.76 -2.67
N TYR A 92 4.25 6.54 -1.65
CA TYR A 92 3.64 7.86 -1.83
C TYR A 92 4.49 8.75 -2.73
N GLY A 93 5.78 8.92 -2.40
CA GLY A 93 6.69 9.77 -3.17
C GLY A 93 6.86 9.32 -4.62
N VAL A 94 7.00 8.02 -4.86
CA VAL A 94 7.13 7.45 -6.22
C VAL A 94 5.89 7.74 -7.05
N ILE A 95 4.69 7.52 -6.51
CA ILE A 95 3.46 7.78 -7.26
C ILE A 95 3.27 9.29 -7.51
N LYS A 96 3.55 10.17 -6.53
CA LYS A 96 3.50 11.63 -6.75
C LYS A 96 4.44 12.07 -7.86
N ALA A 97 5.63 11.47 -7.97
CA ALA A 97 6.57 11.77 -9.04
C ALA A 97 6.01 11.33 -10.41
N LEU A 98 5.39 10.15 -10.49
CA LEU A 98 4.76 9.65 -11.71
C LEU A 98 3.50 10.44 -12.11
N GLU A 99 2.75 11.00 -11.15
CA GLU A 99 1.62 11.90 -11.45
C GLU A 99 2.04 13.24 -12.03
N SER A 100 3.30 13.65 -11.79
CA SER A 100 3.81 14.99 -12.14
C SER A 100 4.57 15.04 -13.47
N GLY A 101 4.73 13.89 -14.14
CA GLY A 101 5.41 13.76 -15.44
C GLY A 101 4.43 13.41 -16.54
#